data_AF-A0A958ZJP8-F1
#
_entry.id   AF-A0A958ZJP8-F1
#
_cell.length_a   1.000
_cell.length_b   1.000
_cell.length_c   1.000
_cell.angle_alpha   90.00
_cell.angle_beta   90.00
_cell.angle_gamma   90.00
#
_symmetry.space_group_name_H-M   'P 1'
#
loop_
_entity.id
_entity.type
_entity.pdbx_description
1 polymer ?
#
loop_
_entity_poly.entity_id
_entity_poly.type
_entity_poly.pdbx_seq_one_letter_code
_entity_poly.pdbx_strand_id
1 'polypeptide(L)'
;QPSTAVVKGGIKFKVQLGAYGAAIPMDHFNKFVKLGKISTEKGEDGLTRYYVGEFATYDEAKAFNTEMTAKGINGSFVVGENQGKTIKAQDAIDLLKR
;
A
#
# COMPACT_ATOMS: atom_id res chain seq x y z
N GLN A 1 -16.46 15.14 15.61
CA GLN A 1 -16.32 14.36 14.35
C GLN A 1 -15.31 15.09 13.48
N PRO A 2 -14.22 14.47 12.97
CA PRO A 2 -13.44 15.09 11.92
C PRO A 2 -13.85 14.51 10.56
N SER A 3 -14.52 15.36 9.79
CA SER A 3 -14.31 15.60 8.35
C SER A 3 -13.65 14.49 7.52
N THR A 4 -14.45 13.61 6.92
CA THR A 4 -13.98 12.81 5.77
C THR A 4 -14.44 13.47 4.47
N ALA A 5 -13.95 14.67 4.19
CA ALA A 5 -14.11 15.29 2.88
C ALA A 5 -13.13 14.59 1.93
N VAL A 6 -13.61 13.76 1.00
CA VAL A 6 -12.79 13.06 0.00
C VAL A 6 -12.19 14.10 -0.96
N VAL A 7 -10.88 14.38 -0.88
CA VAL A 7 -10.23 15.40 -1.74
C VAL A 7 -9.43 14.74 -2.87
N LYS A 8 -9.86 14.97 -4.13
CA LYS A 8 -9.27 14.37 -5.35
C LYS A 8 -7.76 14.63 -5.56
N GLY A 9 -7.23 15.72 -5.01
CA GLY A 9 -5.82 16.12 -5.22
C GLY A 9 -4.79 15.35 -4.38
N GLY A 10 -5.23 14.44 -3.51
CA GLY A 10 -4.37 13.73 -2.56
C GLY A 10 -4.33 12.22 -2.75
N ILE A 11 -4.77 11.71 -3.91
CA ILE A 11 -4.78 10.26 -4.16
C ILE A 11 -3.40 9.81 -4.61
N LYS A 12 -2.88 8.80 -3.93
CA LYS A 12 -1.63 8.12 -4.25
C LYS A 12 -1.86 6.62 -4.31
N PHE A 13 -1.01 5.90 -5.01
CA PHE A 13 -1.00 4.45 -5.01
C PHE A 13 0.22 3.94 -4.26
N LYS A 14 0.04 2.86 -3.51
CA LYS A 14 1.10 2.20 -2.76
C LYS A 14 0.95 0.70 -2.91
N VAL A 15 2.05 -0.04 -2.77
CA VAL A 15 2.01 -1.50 -2.85
C VAL A 15 1.96 -2.06 -1.45
N GLN A 16 0.86 -2.72 -1.09
CA GLN A 16 0.76 -3.45 0.16
C GLN A 16 1.52 -4.77 0.02
N LEU A 17 2.54 -4.96 0.85
CA LEU A 17 3.36 -6.17 0.88
C LEU A 17 2.70 -7.30 1.69
N GLY A 18 1.87 -6.94 2.67
CA GLY A 18 1.14 -7.90 3.50
C GLY A 18 0.58 -7.27 4.77
N ALA A 19 -0.24 -8.04 5.48
CA ALA A 19 -0.81 -7.69 6.77
C ALA A 19 -0.44 -8.78 7.79
N TYR A 20 0.18 -8.41 8.90
CA TYR A 20 0.66 -9.34 9.93
C TYR A 20 0.06 -8.95 11.28
N GLY A 21 -0.63 -9.90 11.92
CA GLY A 21 -1.17 -9.72 13.28
C GLY A 21 -0.19 -10.09 14.39
N ALA A 22 0.95 -10.67 14.03
CA ALA A 22 1.95 -11.17 14.95
C ALA A 22 3.36 -10.83 14.42
N ALA A 23 4.38 -11.53 14.91
CA ALA A 23 5.73 -11.41 14.41
C ALA A 23 5.78 -11.68 12.89
N ILE A 24 6.26 -10.69 12.14
CA ILE A 24 6.52 -10.86 10.72
C ILE A 24 7.61 -11.93 10.53
N PRO A 25 7.50 -12.84 9.54
CA PRO A 25 8.55 -13.81 9.26
C PRO A 25 9.88 -13.11 8.98
N MET A 26 10.99 -13.63 9.53
CA MET A 26 12.33 -13.05 9.33
C MET A 26 12.67 -12.84 7.85
N ASP A 27 12.27 -13.76 6.97
CA ASP A 27 12.48 -13.64 5.53
C ASP A 27 11.78 -12.40 4.93
N HIS A 28 10.52 -12.17 5.30
CA HIS A 28 9.75 -11.01 4.87
C HIS A 28 10.31 -9.72 5.47
N PHE A 29 10.66 -9.72 6.75
CA PHE A 29 11.31 -8.56 7.38
C PHE A 29 12.58 -8.15 6.65
N ASN A 30 13.44 -9.11 6.34
CA ASN A 30 14.71 -8.85 5.66
C ASN A 30 14.49 -8.28 4.24
N LYS A 31 13.47 -8.77 3.53
CA LYS A 31 13.04 -8.19 2.25
C LYS A 31 12.56 -6.75 2.44
N PHE A 32 11.72 -6.49 3.44
CA PHE A 32 11.11 -5.18 3.66
C PHE A 32 12.16 -4.13 4.03
N VAL A 33 13.13 -4.47 4.89
CA VAL A 33 14.24 -3.58 5.24
C VAL A 33 15.12 -3.28 4.03
N LYS A 34 15.32 -4.26 3.12
CA LYS A 34 16.07 -4.06 1.86
C LYS A 34 15.34 -3.15 0.86
N LEU A 35 14.02 -3.03 0.94
CA LEU A 35 13.24 -2.11 0.11
C LEU A 35 13.42 -0.65 0.52
N GLY A 36 14.00 -0.38 1.68
CA GLY A 36 14.27 0.96 2.18
C GLY A 36 13.04 1.58 2.85
N LYS A 37 12.43 2.59 2.22
CA LYS A 37 11.28 3.31 2.79
C LYS A 37 10.00 2.50 2.66
N ILE A 38 9.71 1.72 3.70
CA ILE A 38 8.42 1.07 3.91
C ILE A 38 7.58 1.90 4.89
N SER A 39 6.27 1.94 4.65
CA SER A 39 5.29 2.57 5.53
C SER A 39 4.47 1.48 6.22
N THR A 40 4.22 1.63 7.51
CA THR A 40 3.44 0.67 8.29
C THR A 40 2.20 1.33 8.89
N GLU A 41 1.06 0.69 8.75
CA GLU A 41 -0.21 1.16 9.31
C GLU A 41 -0.83 0.05 10.15
N LYS A 42 -1.17 0.37 11.40
CA LYS A 42 -1.93 -0.56 12.24
C LYS A 42 -3.41 -0.42 11.91
N GLY A 43 -3.99 -1.47 11.35
CA GLY A 43 -5.43 -1.54 11.11
C GLY A 43 -6.20 -1.72 12.41
N GLU A 44 -7.47 -1.31 12.40
CA GLU A 44 -8.41 -1.50 13.53
C GLU A 44 -8.61 -2.99 13.89
N ASP A 45 -8.40 -3.88 12.93
CA ASP A 45 -8.43 -5.34 13.11
C ASP A 45 -7.23 -5.89 13.93
N GLY A 46 -6.31 -5.02 14.35
CA GLY A 46 -5.09 -5.41 15.08
C GLY A 46 -3.95 -5.86 14.18
N LEU A 47 -4.16 -5.95 12.87
CA LEU A 47 -3.14 -6.30 11.88
C LEU A 47 -2.27 -5.10 11.50
N THR A 48 -0.95 -5.28 11.50
CA THR A 48 0.00 -4.29 10.95
C THR A 48 0.16 -4.52 9.45
N ARG A 49 -0.24 -3.54 8.65
CA ARG A 49 -0.13 -3.55 7.19
C ARG A 49 1.16 -2.84 6.78
N TYR A 50 1.89 -3.46 5.87
CA TYR A 50 3.16 -2.96 5.35
C TYR A 50 2.96 -2.52 3.92
N TYR A 51 3.39 -1.31 3.60
CA TYR A 51 3.34 -0.72 2.28
C TYR A 51 4.73 -0.27 1.83
N VAL A 52 4.94 -0.22 0.53
CA VAL A 52 6.17 0.27 -0.08
C VAL A 52 5.84 1.07 -1.33
N GLY A 53 6.64 2.12 -1.54
CA GLY A 53 6.49 3.03 -2.66
C GLY A 53 5.23 3.89 -2.56
N GLU A 54 5.34 5.08 -3.14
CA GLU A 54 4.22 5.98 -3.35
C GLU A 54 4.26 6.40 -4.81
N PHE A 55 3.17 6.13 -5.54
CA PHE A 55 3.06 6.32 -6.96
C PHE A 55 1.88 7.25 -7.26
N ALA A 56 1.98 8.04 -8.32
CA ALA A 56 0.88 8.91 -8.73
C ALA A 56 -0.21 8.12 -9.47
N THR A 57 0.16 7.04 -10.16
CA THR A 57 -0.76 6.23 -10.96
C THR A 57 -0.76 4.76 -10.56
N TYR A 58 -1.88 4.09 -10.87
CA TYR A 58 -2.03 2.66 -10.64
C TYR A 58 -1.03 1.83 -11.47
N ASP A 59 -0.73 2.28 -12.69
CA ASP A 59 0.14 1.53 -13.61
C ASP A 59 1.58 1.48 -13.09
N GLU A 60 2.11 2.61 -12.61
CA GLU A 60 3.41 2.68 -11.94
C GLU A 60 3.46 1.75 -10.72
N ALA A 61 2.43 1.79 -9.87
CA ALA A 61 2.34 0.92 -8.70
C ALA A 61 2.24 -0.57 -9.09
N LYS A 62 1.56 -0.89 -10.19
CA LYS A 62 1.41 -2.25 -10.70
C LYS A 62 2.72 -2.78 -11.28
N ALA A 63 3.46 -1.95 -12.01
CA ALA A 63 4.80 -2.29 -12.49
C ALA A 63 5.71 -2.59 -11.30
N PHE A 64 5.73 -1.72 -10.29
CA PHE A 64 6.50 -1.94 -9.07
C PHE A 64 6.06 -3.21 -8.31
N ASN A 65 4.75 -3.47 -8.20
CA ASN A 65 4.23 -4.69 -7.59
C ASN A 65 4.72 -5.96 -8.30
N THR A 66 4.84 -5.90 -9.62
CA THR A 66 5.37 -7.01 -10.43
C THR A 66 6.84 -7.26 -10.09
N GLU A 67 7.64 -6.20 -9.93
CA GLU A 67 9.02 -6.31 -9.45
C GLU A 67 9.10 -6.87 -8.02
N MET A 68 8.20 -6.46 -7.12
CA MET A 68 8.14 -6.98 -5.75
C MET A 68 7.83 -8.48 -5.73
N THR A 69 6.88 -8.90 -6.57
CA THR A 69 6.53 -10.32 -6.74
C THR A 69 7.73 -11.10 -7.28
N ALA A 70 8.45 -10.56 -8.27
CA ALA A 70 9.67 -11.16 -8.81
C ALA A 70 10.81 -11.24 -7.78
N LYS A 71 10.87 -10.32 -6.82
CA LYS A 71 11.80 -10.35 -5.66
C LYS A 71 11.38 -11.35 -4.57
N GLY A 72 10.30 -12.10 -4.79
CA GLY A 72 9.80 -13.12 -3.86
C GLY A 72 8.88 -12.56 -2.78
N ILE A 73 8.26 -11.40 -3.01
CA ILE A 73 7.16 -10.89 -2.17
C ILE A 73 5.84 -11.33 -2.80
N ASN A 74 5.53 -12.61 -2.64
CA ASN A 74 4.27 -13.16 -3.14
C ASN A 74 3.11 -12.70 -2.26
N GLY A 75 2.02 -12.26 -2.90
CA GLY A 75 0.84 -11.75 -2.21
C GLY A 75 0.85 -10.23 -2.01
N SER A 76 1.80 -9.51 -2.61
CA SER A 76 1.72 -8.05 -2.68
C SER A 76 0.68 -7.59 -3.70
N PHE A 77 -0.01 -6.50 -3.38
CA PHE A 77 -1.04 -5.93 -4.25
C PHE A 77 -1.09 -4.41 -4.14
N VAL A 78 -1.55 -3.77 -5.21
CA VAL A 78 -1.67 -2.31 -5.28
C VAL A 78 -2.91 -1.87 -4.50
N VAL A 79 -2.75 -0.83 -3.68
CA VAL A 79 -3.84 -0.14 -2.99
C VAL A 79 -3.76 1.36 -3.26
N GLY A 80 -4.89 2.03 -3.13
CA GLY A 80 -4.95 3.48 -3.14
C GLY A 80 -4.81 4.03 -1.72
N GLU A 81 -4.28 5.22 -1.60
CA GLU A 81 -4.36 6.05 -0.42
C GLU A 81 -5.02 7.35 -0.82
N ASN A 82 -6.01 7.78 -0.05
CA ASN A 82 -6.64 9.06 -0.22
C ASN A 82 -6.63 9.81 1.12
N GLN A 83 -5.84 10.88 1.20
CA GLN A 83 -5.66 11.70 2.40
C GLN A 83 -5.34 10.89 3.67
N GLY A 84 -4.40 9.95 3.56
CA GLY A 84 -4.01 9.09 4.68
C GLY A 84 -4.98 7.95 4.98
N LYS A 85 -6.07 7.80 4.20
CA LYS A 85 -6.96 6.64 4.30
C LYS A 85 -6.71 5.67 3.16
N THR A 86 -6.33 4.44 3.50
CA THR A 86 -6.14 3.38 2.52
C THR A 86 -7.49 2.94 1.93
N ILE A 87 -7.60 2.96 0.60
CA ILE A 87 -8.77 2.55 -0.19
C ILE A 87 -8.37 1.50 -1.23
N LYS A 88 -9.33 0.83 -1.87
CA LYS A 88 -8.98 -0.12 -2.93
C LYS A 88 -8.38 0.63 -4.12
N ALA A 89 -7.44 0.00 -4.82
CA ALA A 89 -6.87 0.59 -6.02
C ALA A 89 -7.94 1.00 -7.04
N GLN A 90 -8.99 0.19 -7.21
CA GLN A 90 -10.09 0.50 -8.11
C GLN A 90 -10.84 1.78 -7.71
N ASP A 91 -11.14 1.94 -6.42
CA ASP A 91 -11.79 3.15 -5.90
C ASP A 91 -10.92 4.40 -6.13
N ALA A 92 -9.60 4.29 -5.90
CA ALA A 92 -8.66 5.37 -6.16
C ALA A 92 -8.61 5.76 -7.64
N ILE A 93 -8.61 4.77 -8.55
CA ILE A 93 -8.64 5.01 -10.00
C ILE A 93 -9.94 5.71 -10.40
N ASP A 94 -11.08 5.27 -9.86
CA ASP A 94 -12.38 5.87 -10.16
C ASP A 94 -12.43 7.33 -9.71
N LEU A 95 -11.94 7.62 -8.49
CA LEU A 95 -11.87 8.97 -7.95
C LEU A 95 -10.96 9.91 -8.76
N LEU A 96 -9.89 9.40 -9.36
CA LEU A 96 -9.00 10.17 -10.25
C LEU A 96 -9.60 10.43 -11.63
N LYS A 97 -10.53 9.58 -12.08
CA LYS A 97 -11.21 9.73 -13.39
C LYS A 97 -12.42 10.65 -13.36
N ARG A 98 -13.00 10.89 -12.19
CA ARG A 98 -14.14 11.79 -12.00
C ARG A 98 -13.72 13.25 -11.93
#